data_AF-A0A284RJU3-F1
#
_entry.id   AF-A0A284RJU3-F1
#
_cell.length_a   1.000
_cell.length_b   1.000
_cell.length_c   1.000
_cell.angle_alpha   90.00
_cell.angle_beta   90.00
_cell.angle_gamma   90.00
#
_symmetry.space_group_name_H-M   'P 1'
#
loop_
_entity.id
_entity.type
_entity.pdbx_description
1 polymer ?
#
loop_
_entity_poly.entity_id
_entity_poly.type
_entity_poly.pdbx_seq_one_letter_code
_entity_poly.pdbx_strand_id
1 'polypeptide(L)'
;MPHIPSGKKGTHAFDVLARVLKDDALGIPLVSDEIANFETTISAKGEALFRYTNHWTLNLSDPKELRRKIEELQWMNTIIYAVSGSRPGKRFHADFFLMHLVTSSLFLLSLTNFLSTTSQALLLRSYMAVSFAWWISRGHPSFDIRKFLESDDESVHPDSASTSTPPGDLSSTPNPWFAIIQQALFHQDDHLCKIQRALAYFAALYGTRVGGLPDFSQTELPGAEKLDGTFFLRAAQLTAKHFELYRGKVYTADLPLWDRGRLPEDHV
;
A
#
# COMPACT_ATOMS: atom_id res chain seq x y z
N MET A 1 -15.82 30.18 -12.00
CA MET A 1 -16.28 29.70 -10.69
C MET A 1 -16.43 28.19 -10.78
N PRO A 2 -15.80 27.38 -9.93
CA PRO A 2 -16.02 25.94 -9.96
C PRO A 2 -17.36 25.62 -9.31
N HIS A 3 -18.23 24.97 -10.05
CA HIS A 3 -19.47 24.38 -9.58
C HIS A 3 -19.14 23.34 -8.49
N ILE A 4 -19.68 23.51 -7.29
CA ILE A 4 -19.66 22.47 -6.25
C ILE A 4 -20.95 21.66 -6.44
N PRO A 5 -20.90 20.38 -6.87
CA PRO A 5 -22.09 19.57 -6.97
C PRO A 5 -22.55 19.17 -5.57
N SER A 6 -23.77 19.57 -5.19
CA SER A 6 -24.46 19.20 -3.95
C SER A 6 -25.03 17.77 -4.02
N GLY A 7 -24.19 16.78 -4.30
CA GLY A 7 -24.54 15.36 -4.27
C GLY A 7 -24.09 14.69 -2.97
N LYS A 8 -24.78 13.62 -2.52
CA LYS A 8 -24.25 12.73 -1.49
C LYS A 8 -22.86 12.26 -1.93
N LYS A 9 -21.85 12.54 -1.11
CA LYS A 9 -20.47 12.11 -1.37
C LYS A 9 -20.45 10.59 -1.45
N GLY A 10 -20.04 10.04 -2.60
CA GLY A 10 -19.90 8.61 -2.77
C GLY A 10 -18.85 8.03 -1.82
N THR A 11 -19.03 6.81 -1.37
CA THR A 11 -18.09 6.11 -0.48
C THR A 11 -16.76 5.85 -1.18
N HIS A 12 -15.68 6.27 -0.52
CA HIS A 12 -14.28 6.11 -0.92
C HIS A 12 -13.72 4.76 -0.41
N ALA A 13 -12.65 4.25 -1.03
CA ALA A 13 -11.98 3.02 -0.57
C ALA A 13 -11.47 3.15 0.87
N PHE A 14 -11.02 4.34 1.24
CA PHE A 14 -10.60 4.65 2.62
C PHE A 14 -11.74 4.57 3.62
N ASP A 15 -12.97 4.92 3.24
CA ASP A 15 -14.13 4.73 4.13
C ASP A 15 -14.34 3.23 4.40
N VAL A 16 -14.21 2.41 3.36
CA VAL A 16 -14.33 0.95 3.50
C VAL A 16 -13.19 0.39 4.35
N LEU A 17 -11.94 0.79 4.08
CA LEU A 17 -10.77 0.41 4.88
C LEU A 17 -10.95 0.79 6.35
N ALA A 18 -11.43 2.00 6.64
CA ALA A 18 -11.66 2.46 8.01
C ALA A 18 -12.72 1.63 8.75
N ARG A 19 -13.75 1.18 8.03
CA ARG A 19 -14.81 0.34 8.61
C ARG A 19 -14.32 -1.09 8.85
N VAL A 20 -13.56 -1.66 7.90
CA VAL A 20 -12.91 -2.97 8.08
C VAL A 20 -11.93 -2.93 9.25
N LEU A 21 -11.09 -1.89 9.33
CA LEU A 21 -10.13 -1.67 10.42
C LEU A 21 -10.77 -1.66 11.80
N LYS A 22 -12.01 -1.17 11.92
CA LYS A 22 -12.75 -1.08 13.19
C LYS A 22 -13.54 -2.35 13.54
N ASP A 23 -13.64 -3.31 12.61
CA ASP A 23 -14.46 -4.50 12.79
C ASP A 23 -13.62 -5.67 13.33
N ASP A 24 -13.47 -5.71 14.65
CA ASP A 24 -12.75 -6.78 15.34
C ASP A 24 -13.35 -8.18 15.07
N ALA A 25 -14.63 -8.25 14.68
CA ALA A 25 -15.28 -9.52 14.35
C ALA A 25 -14.75 -10.14 13.05
N LEU A 26 -13.96 -9.40 12.25
CA LEU A 26 -13.25 -9.95 11.09
C LEU A 26 -12.02 -10.76 11.46
N GLY A 27 -11.53 -10.66 12.70
CA GLY A 27 -10.41 -11.46 13.18
C GLY A 27 -10.63 -12.97 13.02
N ILE A 28 -9.55 -13.69 12.74
CA ILE A 28 -9.51 -15.16 12.68
C ILE A 28 -8.38 -15.69 13.58
N PRO A 29 -8.53 -16.90 14.15
CA PRO A 29 -7.41 -17.61 14.74
C PRO A 29 -6.37 -17.91 13.65
N LEU A 30 -5.13 -17.50 13.87
CA LEU A 30 -4.06 -17.73 12.92
C LEU A 30 -3.27 -19.00 13.26
N VAL A 31 -2.90 -19.72 12.21
CA VAL A 31 -1.92 -20.82 12.25
C VAL A 31 -0.64 -20.41 11.53
N SER A 32 0.38 -21.28 11.57
CA SER A 32 1.65 -21.02 10.88
C SER A 32 1.55 -21.02 9.35
N ASP A 33 0.55 -21.71 8.80
CA ASP A 33 0.31 -21.81 7.36
C ASP A 33 -0.45 -20.59 6.84
N GLU A 34 0.22 -19.76 6.03
CA GLU A 34 -0.31 -18.51 5.50
C GLU A 34 -1.44 -18.73 4.49
N ILE A 35 -1.40 -19.83 3.74
CA ILE A 35 -2.44 -20.19 2.78
C ILE A 35 -3.69 -20.66 3.52
N ALA A 36 -3.53 -21.51 4.54
CA ALA A 36 -4.63 -21.94 5.39
C ALA A 36 -5.33 -20.75 6.08
N ASN A 37 -4.56 -19.75 6.53
CA ASN A 37 -5.13 -18.51 7.09
C ASN A 37 -5.95 -17.74 6.06
N PHE A 38 -5.48 -17.64 4.80
CA PHE A 38 -6.22 -16.99 3.73
C PHE A 38 -7.50 -17.74 3.38
N GLU A 39 -7.43 -19.06 3.21
CA GLU A 39 -8.60 -19.92 2.94
C GLU A 39 -9.63 -19.81 4.05
N THR A 40 -9.18 -19.82 5.31
CA THR A 40 -10.03 -19.61 6.49
C THR A 40 -10.68 -18.24 6.46
N THR A 41 -9.93 -17.19 6.11
CA THR A 41 -10.48 -15.83 6.01
C THR A 41 -11.56 -15.74 4.93
N ILE A 42 -11.32 -16.30 3.75
CA ILE A 42 -12.30 -16.30 2.66
C ILE A 42 -13.56 -17.10 3.06
N SER A 43 -13.37 -18.30 3.63
CA SER A 43 -14.48 -19.16 4.05
C SER A 43 -15.33 -18.53 5.16
N ALA A 44 -14.68 -17.97 6.19
CA ALA A 44 -15.37 -17.46 7.37
C ALA A 44 -15.87 -16.01 7.23
N LYS A 45 -15.15 -15.16 6.47
CA LYS A 45 -15.38 -13.71 6.42
C LYS A 45 -15.77 -13.20 5.03
N GLY A 46 -15.78 -14.06 4.01
CA GLY A 46 -16.07 -13.67 2.63
C GLY A 46 -17.37 -12.90 2.44
N GLU A 47 -18.45 -13.31 3.11
CA GLU A 47 -19.74 -12.59 3.04
C GLU A 47 -19.64 -11.18 3.65
N ALA A 48 -18.97 -11.04 4.80
CA ALA A 48 -18.76 -9.74 5.43
C ALA A 48 -17.89 -8.82 4.55
N LEU A 49 -16.81 -9.35 3.98
CA LEU A 49 -15.95 -8.62 3.04
C LEU A 49 -16.71 -8.19 1.78
N PHE A 50 -17.58 -9.06 1.25
CA PHE A 50 -18.45 -8.71 0.14
C PHE A 50 -19.41 -7.55 0.50
N ARG A 51 -20.01 -7.57 1.70
CA ARG A 51 -20.86 -6.46 2.16
C ARG A 51 -20.09 -5.15 2.28
N TYR A 52 -18.89 -5.18 2.88
CA TYR A 52 -18.04 -3.98 2.99
C TYR A 52 -17.67 -3.42 1.63
N THR A 53 -17.16 -4.27 0.74
CA THR A 53 -16.72 -3.82 -0.58
C THR A 53 -17.87 -3.33 -1.45
N ASN A 54 -19.11 -3.82 -1.27
CA ASN A 54 -20.28 -3.30 -1.98
C ASN A 54 -20.68 -1.88 -1.57
N HIS A 55 -20.32 -1.41 -0.38
CA HIS A 55 -20.55 -0.02 0.01
C HIS A 55 -19.68 0.96 -0.78
N TRP A 56 -18.55 0.51 -1.34
CA TRP A 56 -17.70 1.37 -2.16
C TRP A 56 -18.47 1.89 -3.38
N THR A 57 -18.50 3.20 -3.61
CA THR A 57 -19.27 3.77 -4.71
C THR A 57 -18.46 3.71 -6.00
N LEU A 58 -18.98 3.06 -7.04
CA LEU A 58 -18.33 2.93 -8.35
C LEU A 58 -19.24 3.53 -9.44
N ASN A 59 -18.84 4.66 -10.02
CA ASN A 59 -19.47 5.24 -11.20
C ASN A 59 -18.51 5.16 -12.38
N LEU A 60 -18.42 3.99 -13.02
CA LEU A 60 -17.38 3.66 -14.00
C LEU A 60 -17.76 4.01 -15.44
N SER A 61 -18.88 4.71 -15.65
CA SER A 61 -19.25 5.24 -16.96
C SER A 61 -18.33 6.39 -17.42
N ASP A 62 -17.65 7.05 -16.48
CA ASP A 62 -16.62 8.06 -16.76
C ASP A 62 -15.21 7.44 -16.62
N PRO A 63 -14.39 7.44 -17.69
CA PRO A 63 -12.99 6.98 -17.62
C PRO A 63 -12.14 7.70 -16.56
N LYS A 64 -12.46 8.95 -16.21
CA LYS A 64 -11.78 9.68 -15.13
C LYS A 64 -12.11 9.08 -13.76
N GLU A 65 -13.37 8.74 -13.52
CA GLU A 65 -13.78 8.06 -12.29
C GLU A 65 -13.19 6.66 -12.19
N LEU A 66 -13.09 5.92 -13.29
CA LEU A 66 -12.38 4.63 -13.31
C LEU A 66 -10.92 4.77 -12.85
N ARG A 67 -10.18 5.73 -13.41
CA ARG A 67 -8.79 6.01 -13.00
C ARG A 67 -8.71 6.42 -11.54
N ARG A 68 -9.62 7.28 -11.09
CA ARG A 68 -9.71 7.70 -9.70
C ARG A 68 -9.94 6.50 -8.77
N LYS A 69 -10.82 5.56 -9.13
CA LYS A 69 -11.08 4.36 -8.32
C LYS A 69 -9.92 3.36 -8.30
N ILE A 70 -9.14 3.30 -9.37
CA ILE A 70 -7.88 2.55 -9.39
C ILE A 70 -6.85 3.23 -8.47
N GLU A 71 -6.73 4.55 -8.51
CA GLU A 71 -5.89 5.32 -7.59
C GLU A 71 -6.26 5.04 -6.12
N GLU A 72 -7.56 5.04 -5.79
CA GLU A 72 -8.02 4.72 -4.43
C GLU A 72 -7.48 3.35 -3.94
N LEU A 73 -7.46 2.33 -4.80
CA LEU A 73 -6.92 0.99 -4.47
C LEU A 73 -5.40 0.99 -4.34
N GLN A 74 -4.68 1.73 -5.19
CA GLN A 74 -3.22 1.81 -5.15
C GLN A 74 -2.74 2.46 -3.85
N TRP A 75 -3.39 3.55 -3.43
CA TRP A 75 -3.15 4.15 -2.12
C TRP A 75 -3.53 3.20 -0.98
N MET A 76 -4.72 2.61 -1.02
CA MET A 76 -5.20 1.70 0.02
C MET A 76 -4.25 0.52 0.23
N ASN A 77 -3.81 -0.15 -0.84
CA ASN A 77 -2.89 -1.27 -0.75
C ASN A 77 -1.50 -0.84 -0.27
N THR A 78 -1.03 0.36 -0.66
CA THR A 78 0.24 0.90 -0.17
C THR A 78 0.16 1.24 1.33
N ILE A 79 -0.99 1.73 1.82
CA ILE A 79 -1.27 1.93 3.25
C ILE A 79 -1.22 0.61 3.99
N ILE A 80 -1.97 -0.39 3.52
CA ILE A 80 -2.01 -1.73 4.11
C ILE A 80 -0.59 -2.32 4.22
N TYR A 81 0.23 -2.18 3.18
CA TYR A 81 1.61 -2.68 3.19
C TYR A 81 2.55 -1.86 4.09
N ALA A 82 2.71 -0.57 3.81
CA ALA A 82 3.76 0.24 4.40
C ALA A 82 3.45 0.68 5.84
N VAL A 83 2.20 1.00 6.14
CA VAL A 83 1.83 1.49 7.47
C VAL A 83 1.68 0.32 8.44
N SER A 84 1.03 -0.79 8.04
CA SER A 84 0.96 -1.99 8.89
C SER A 84 2.32 -2.63 9.15
N GLY A 85 3.26 -2.52 8.21
CA GLY A 85 4.61 -3.05 8.35
C GLY A 85 5.55 -2.15 9.17
N SER A 86 5.16 -0.90 9.46
CA SER A 86 6.02 0.09 10.10
C SER A 86 5.64 0.32 11.56
N ARG A 87 6.65 0.31 12.42
CA ARG A 87 6.51 0.49 13.87
C ARG A 87 7.66 1.34 14.40
N PRO A 88 7.39 2.36 15.24
CA PRO A 88 8.44 3.17 15.83
C PRO A 88 9.52 2.32 16.53
N GLY A 89 10.79 2.56 16.18
CA GLY A 89 11.94 1.88 16.79
C GLY A 89 12.06 0.38 16.48
N LYS A 90 11.30 -0.15 15.51
CA LYS A 90 11.38 -1.55 15.08
C LYS A 90 11.77 -1.64 13.61
N ARG A 91 12.33 -2.79 13.24
CA ARG A 91 12.58 -3.11 11.83
C ARG A 91 11.26 -3.12 11.07
N PHE A 92 11.24 -2.51 9.88
CA PHE A 92 10.13 -2.61 8.95
C PHE A 92 9.84 -4.08 8.60
N HIS A 93 8.59 -4.48 8.77
CA HIS A 93 8.08 -5.80 8.42
C HIS A 93 7.63 -5.79 6.96
N ALA A 94 8.48 -6.30 6.06
CA ALA A 94 8.22 -6.35 4.64
C ALA A 94 7.40 -7.61 4.32
N ASP A 95 6.08 -7.56 4.56
CA ASP A 95 5.21 -8.74 4.40
C ASP A 95 5.13 -9.21 2.94
N PHE A 96 5.41 -10.50 2.73
CA PHE A 96 5.43 -11.12 1.40
C PHE A 96 4.09 -10.98 0.66
N PHE A 97 2.96 -11.16 1.32
CA PHE A 97 1.64 -11.14 0.66
C PHE A 97 1.12 -9.72 0.49
N LEU A 98 1.37 -8.82 1.44
CA LEU A 98 0.89 -7.44 1.35
C LEU A 98 1.61 -6.66 0.24
N MET A 99 2.89 -6.91 0.00
CA MET A 99 3.59 -6.30 -1.14
C MET A 99 2.97 -6.76 -2.49
N HIS A 100 2.37 -7.96 -2.57
CA HIS A 100 1.68 -8.41 -3.78
C HIS A 100 0.42 -7.58 -4.06
N LEU A 101 -0.23 -7.04 -3.03
CA LEU A 101 -1.35 -6.11 -3.20
C LEU A 101 -0.88 -4.81 -3.86
N VAL A 102 0.31 -4.31 -3.51
CA VAL A 102 0.87 -3.11 -4.14
C VAL A 102 1.29 -3.41 -5.58
N THR A 103 2.07 -4.47 -5.80
CA THR A 103 2.61 -4.80 -7.14
C THR A 103 1.53 -5.16 -8.16
N SER A 104 0.51 -5.92 -7.77
CA SER A 104 -0.58 -6.30 -8.67
C SER A 104 -1.50 -5.12 -9.02
N SER A 105 -1.65 -4.13 -8.14
CA SER A 105 -2.52 -2.96 -8.38
C SER A 105 -2.04 -2.09 -9.55
N LEU A 106 -0.76 -2.20 -9.91
CA LEU A 106 -0.17 -1.54 -11.07
C LEU A 106 -0.84 -1.97 -12.39
N PHE A 107 -1.34 -3.21 -12.48
CA PHE A 107 -1.94 -3.74 -13.70
C PHE A 107 -3.44 -3.45 -13.86
N LEU A 108 -4.10 -2.90 -12.83
CA LEU A 108 -5.54 -2.64 -12.86
C LEU A 108 -5.95 -1.74 -14.02
N LEU A 109 -5.16 -0.70 -14.32
CA LEU A 109 -5.46 0.20 -15.44
C LEU A 109 -5.35 -0.53 -16.79
N SER A 110 -4.31 -1.33 -16.98
CA SER A 110 -4.12 -2.10 -18.22
C SER A 110 -5.23 -3.14 -18.42
N LEU A 111 -5.63 -3.83 -17.35
CA LEU A 111 -6.70 -4.83 -17.40
C LEU A 111 -8.07 -4.19 -17.69
N THR A 112 -8.41 -3.12 -16.98
CA THR A 112 -9.73 -2.48 -17.08
C THR A 112 -10.01 -1.89 -18.46
N ASN A 113 -8.99 -1.52 -19.23
CA ASN A 113 -9.13 -1.03 -20.60
C ASN A 113 -9.78 -2.04 -21.57
N PHE A 114 -9.76 -3.34 -21.25
CA PHE A 114 -10.34 -4.40 -22.08
C PHE A 114 -11.64 -4.97 -21.54
N LEU A 115 -12.17 -4.40 -20.46
CA LEU A 115 -13.33 -4.93 -19.74
C LEU A 115 -14.56 -4.05 -19.96
N SER A 116 -15.72 -4.70 -20.01
CA SER A 116 -17.01 -3.99 -19.90
C SER A 116 -17.10 -3.25 -18.56
N THR A 117 -17.91 -2.20 -18.47
CA THR A 117 -18.12 -1.45 -17.21
C THR A 117 -18.55 -2.36 -16.05
N THR A 118 -19.39 -3.36 -16.31
CA THR A 118 -19.79 -4.36 -15.31
C THR A 118 -18.60 -5.21 -14.86
N SER A 119 -17.79 -5.69 -15.80
CA SER A 119 -16.59 -6.49 -15.50
C SER A 119 -15.52 -5.67 -14.78
N GLN A 120 -15.38 -4.37 -15.09
CA GLN A 120 -14.52 -3.44 -14.36
C GLN A 120 -15.00 -3.32 -12.90
N ALA A 121 -16.29 -3.09 -12.68
CA ALA A 121 -16.85 -2.98 -11.32
C ALA A 121 -16.62 -4.27 -10.51
N LEU A 122 -16.86 -5.43 -11.13
CA LEU A 122 -16.62 -6.73 -10.50
C LEU A 122 -15.13 -6.92 -10.18
N LEU A 123 -14.23 -6.61 -11.12
CA LEU A 123 -12.79 -6.69 -10.89
C LEU A 123 -12.36 -5.83 -9.71
N LEU A 124 -12.75 -4.54 -9.69
CA LEU A 124 -12.32 -3.62 -8.65
C LEU A 124 -12.86 -4.00 -7.26
N ARG A 125 -14.14 -4.42 -7.15
CA ARG A 125 -14.70 -4.89 -5.88
C ARG A 125 -14.04 -6.18 -5.39
N SER A 126 -13.87 -7.16 -6.28
CA SER A 126 -13.21 -8.41 -5.94
C SER A 126 -11.75 -8.19 -5.54
N TYR A 127 -11.07 -7.27 -6.22
CA TYR A 127 -9.70 -6.89 -5.89
C TYR A 127 -9.60 -6.30 -4.48
N MET A 128 -10.49 -5.35 -4.14
CA MET A 128 -10.58 -4.81 -2.77
C MET A 128 -10.87 -5.90 -1.73
N ALA A 129 -11.78 -6.84 -2.03
CA ALA A 129 -12.13 -7.92 -1.12
C ALA A 129 -10.95 -8.86 -0.86
N VAL A 130 -10.19 -9.21 -1.91
CA VAL A 130 -8.98 -10.02 -1.81
C VAL A 130 -7.87 -9.28 -1.06
N SER A 131 -7.71 -7.97 -1.26
CA SER A 131 -6.79 -7.15 -0.47
C SER A 131 -7.09 -7.23 1.03
N PHE A 132 -8.36 -7.07 1.41
CA PHE A 132 -8.76 -7.20 2.81
C PHE A 132 -8.61 -8.63 3.34
N ALA A 133 -8.95 -9.64 2.54
CA ALA A 133 -8.80 -11.04 2.95
C ALA A 133 -7.33 -11.39 3.24
N TRP A 134 -6.39 -10.96 2.39
CA TRP A 134 -4.97 -11.12 2.69
C TRP A 134 -4.57 -10.36 3.94
N TRP A 135 -4.93 -9.07 4.05
CA TRP A 135 -4.58 -8.28 5.23
C TRP A 135 -5.10 -8.86 6.56
N ILE A 136 -6.34 -9.35 6.56
CA ILE A 136 -6.93 -10.03 7.72
C ILE A 136 -6.22 -11.36 8.00
N SER A 137 -5.89 -12.15 6.96
CA SER A 137 -5.15 -13.40 7.12
C SER A 137 -3.71 -13.21 7.62
N ARG A 138 -3.17 -11.99 7.54
CA ARG A 138 -1.89 -11.59 8.18
C ARG A 138 -2.05 -11.16 9.64
N GLY A 139 -3.28 -11.16 10.16
CA GLY A 139 -3.60 -10.87 11.54
C GLY A 139 -4.27 -9.52 11.80
N HIS A 140 -4.74 -8.84 10.74
CA HIS A 140 -5.49 -7.60 10.85
C HIS A 140 -4.83 -6.57 11.80
N PRO A 141 -3.52 -6.28 11.65
CA PRO A 141 -2.87 -5.35 12.55
C PRO A 141 -3.48 -3.95 12.41
N SER A 142 -3.70 -3.31 13.55
CA SER A 142 -3.97 -1.87 13.56
C SER A 142 -2.77 -1.09 13.00
N PHE A 143 -3.01 0.13 12.54
CA PHE A 143 -1.97 1.00 12.05
C PHE A 143 -2.30 2.48 12.28
N ASP A 144 -1.27 3.31 12.36
CA ASP A 144 -1.38 4.74 12.61
C ASP A 144 -0.65 5.52 11.51
N ILE A 145 -1.43 6.05 10.55
CA ILE A 145 -0.91 6.80 9.40
C ILE A 145 -0.15 8.05 9.85
N ARG A 146 -0.64 8.71 10.91
CA ARG A 146 -0.01 9.94 11.40
C ARG A 146 1.36 9.62 11.99
N LYS A 147 1.45 8.63 12.89
CA LYS A 147 2.74 8.19 13.43
C LYS A 147 3.70 7.70 12.36
N PHE A 148 3.20 7.03 11.32
CA PHE A 148 4.04 6.62 10.19
C PHE A 148 4.70 7.83 9.51
N LEU A 149 3.92 8.88 9.22
CA LEU A 149 4.40 10.07 8.51
C LEU A 149 5.22 11.02 9.39
N GLU A 150 4.96 11.01 10.70
CA GLU A 150 5.69 11.81 11.70
C GLU A 150 6.91 11.07 12.26
N SER A 151 7.20 9.85 11.81
CA SER A 151 8.37 9.13 12.31
C SER A 151 9.68 9.80 11.87
N ASP A 152 10.47 10.22 12.85
CA ASP A 152 11.83 10.77 12.69
C ASP A 152 12.87 9.68 12.33
N ASP A 153 12.45 8.54 11.76
CA ASP A 153 13.43 7.57 11.26
C ASP A 153 14.14 8.24 10.08
N GLU A 154 15.39 8.66 10.30
CA GLU A 154 16.20 9.40 9.33
C GLU A 154 16.17 8.75 7.93
N SER A 155 15.96 7.44 7.84
CA SER A 155 15.84 6.71 6.56
C SER A 155 14.58 7.00 5.73
N VAL A 156 13.56 7.63 6.32
CA VAL A 156 12.26 7.96 5.70
C VAL A 156 12.23 9.43 5.24
N HIS A 157 13.24 10.22 5.60
CA HIS A 157 13.35 11.58 5.09
C HIS A 157 13.81 11.56 3.62
N PRO A 158 13.12 12.30 2.72
CA PRO A 158 13.53 12.44 1.34
C PRO A 158 14.97 12.97 1.20
N ASP A 159 15.44 13.73 2.19
CA ASP A 159 16.74 14.39 2.21
C ASP A 159 17.91 13.50 2.68
N SER A 160 17.64 12.29 3.20
CA SER A 160 18.67 11.39 3.73
C SER A 160 19.45 10.60 2.67
N ALA A 161 19.38 11.00 1.39
CA ALA A 161 20.23 10.45 0.34
C ALA A 161 21.69 10.90 0.53
N SER A 162 22.39 10.33 1.52
CA SER A 162 23.83 10.48 1.68
C SER A 162 24.56 9.61 0.65
N THR A 163 24.55 10.05 -0.61
CA THR A 163 25.52 9.60 -1.62
C THR A 163 26.28 10.82 -2.07
N SER A 164 27.56 10.90 -1.69
CA SER A 164 28.50 11.93 -2.12
C SER A 164 28.52 12.01 -3.66
N THR A 165 27.92 13.06 -4.22
CA THR A 165 27.93 13.35 -5.65
C THR A 165 29.23 14.06 -6.04
N PRO A 166 29.89 13.68 -7.15
CA PRO A 166 30.98 14.46 -7.71
C PRO A 166 30.47 15.82 -8.22
N PRO A 167 31.33 16.87 -8.28
CA PRO A 167 30.90 18.21 -8.66
C PRO A 167 30.59 18.28 -10.16
N GLY A 168 29.32 18.50 -10.49
CA GLY A 168 28.82 18.69 -11.86
C GLY A 168 27.34 19.04 -11.83
N ASP A 169 27.06 20.32 -11.94
CA ASP A 169 25.83 21.03 -11.61
C ASP A 169 24.54 20.58 -12.33
N LEU A 170 23.56 20.11 -11.54
CA LEU A 170 22.10 20.17 -11.73
C LEU A 170 21.44 19.96 -10.35
N SER A 171 21.34 21.04 -9.55
CA SER A 171 20.68 21.13 -8.24
C SER A 171 21.05 20.05 -7.19
N SER A 172 21.70 20.48 -6.12
CA SER A 172 22.39 19.73 -5.06
C SER A 172 21.58 18.73 -4.21
N THR A 173 20.43 18.24 -4.66
CA THR A 173 19.67 17.17 -4.00
C THR A 173 19.71 15.90 -4.86
N PRO A 174 20.45 14.85 -4.45
CA PRO A 174 20.45 13.57 -5.15
C PRO A 174 19.02 13.03 -5.30
N ASN A 175 18.63 12.58 -6.50
CA ASN A 175 17.33 11.94 -6.69
C ASN A 175 17.29 10.66 -5.83
N PRO A 176 16.43 10.58 -4.80
CA PRO A 176 16.44 9.47 -3.85
C PRO A 176 16.06 8.13 -4.49
N TRP A 177 15.38 8.14 -5.63
CA TRP A 177 15.05 6.93 -6.39
C TRP A 177 16.27 6.25 -7.00
N PHE A 178 17.37 6.97 -7.27
CA PHE A 178 18.51 6.38 -7.96
C PHE A 178 19.12 5.22 -7.16
N ALA A 179 19.38 5.42 -5.88
CA ALA A 179 19.93 4.38 -5.00
C ALA A 179 18.94 3.21 -4.83
N ILE A 180 17.65 3.50 -4.65
CA ILE A 180 16.59 2.50 -4.48
C ILE A 180 16.49 1.61 -5.73
N ILE A 181 16.44 2.20 -6.92
CA ILE A 181 16.32 1.47 -8.18
C ILE A 181 17.61 0.70 -8.49
N GLN A 182 18.77 1.28 -8.23
CA GLN A 182 20.05 0.58 -8.40
C GLN A 182 20.14 -0.65 -7.51
N GLN A 183 19.74 -0.56 -6.23
CA GLN A 183 19.68 -1.72 -5.34
C GLN A 183 18.73 -2.80 -5.89
N ALA A 184 17.54 -2.40 -6.32
CA ALA A 184 16.51 -3.32 -6.80
C ALA A 184 16.89 -4.03 -8.11
N LEU A 185 17.59 -3.35 -9.02
CA LEU A 185 17.99 -3.90 -10.33
C LEU A 185 18.98 -5.06 -10.25
N PHE A 186 19.90 -5.01 -9.27
CA PHE A 186 20.93 -6.04 -9.09
C PHE A 186 20.58 -7.09 -8.04
N HIS A 187 19.40 -6.99 -7.43
CA HIS A 187 18.95 -7.93 -6.41
C HIS A 187 18.43 -9.23 -7.05
N GLN A 188 18.73 -10.38 -6.43
CA GLN A 188 18.33 -11.69 -6.97
C GLN A 188 16.84 -12.00 -6.79
N ASP A 189 16.23 -11.46 -5.73
CA ASP A 189 14.79 -11.59 -5.51
C ASP A 189 14.00 -10.62 -6.40
N ASP A 190 13.26 -11.18 -7.35
CA ASP A 190 12.49 -10.42 -8.34
C ASP A 190 11.28 -9.68 -7.73
N HIS A 191 10.84 -10.01 -6.52
CA HIS A 191 9.78 -9.28 -5.83
C HIS A 191 10.25 -7.87 -5.46
N LEU A 192 11.55 -7.69 -5.15
CA LEU A 192 12.09 -6.38 -4.82
C LEU A 192 12.00 -5.42 -6.01
N CYS A 193 12.38 -5.86 -7.20
CA CYS A 193 12.27 -5.02 -8.40
C CYS A 193 10.81 -4.73 -8.76
N LYS A 194 9.89 -5.69 -8.54
CA LYS A 194 8.44 -5.50 -8.77
C LYS A 194 7.87 -4.42 -7.85
N ILE A 195 8.13 -4.48 -6.54
CA ILE A 195 7.57 -3.50 -5.59
C ILE A 195 8.19 -2.13 -5.78
N GLN A 196 9.50 -2.03 -5.99
CA GLN A 196 10.15 -0.74 -6.19
C GLN A 196 9.70 -0.07 -7.49
N ARG A 197 9.48 -0.85 -8.56
CA ARG A 197 8.85 -0.36 -9.80
C ARG A 197 7.44 0.17 -9.56
N ALA A 198 6.63 -0.55 -8.79
CA ALA A 198 5.25 -0.13 -8.50
C ALA A 198 5.22 1.18 -7.70
N LEU A 199 6.02 1.28 -6.64
CA LEU A 199 6.10 2.48 -5.82
C LEU A 199 6.68 3.68 -6.60
N ALA A 200 7.70 3.48 -7.44
CA ALA A 200 8.22 4.53 -8.31
C ALA A 200 7.18 5.01 -9.32
N TYR A 201 6.38 4.10 -9.89
CA TYR A 201 5.30 4.45 -10.80
C TYR A 201 4.19 5.25 -10.10
N PHE A 202 3.79 4.85 -8.89
CA PHE A 202 2.80 5.60 -8.11
C PHE A 202 3.33 6.96 -7.67
N ALA A 203 4.61 7.06 -7.31
CA ALA A 203 5.25 8.35 -7.03
C ALA A 203 5.28 9.26 -8.28
N ALA A 204 5.48 8.70 -9.48
CA ALA A 204 5.41 9.50 -10.71
C ALA A 204 4.00 10.03 -11.00
N LEU A 205 2.96 9.27 -10.66
CA LEU A 205 1.57 9.67 -10.86
C LEU A 205 1.06 10.65 -9.79
N TYR A 206 1.45 10.42 -8.53
CA TYR A 206 0.81 11.01 -7.36
C TYR A 206 1.78 11.81 -6.48
N GLY A 207 3.06 11.88 -6.84
CA GLY A 207 4.13 12.48 -6.02
C GLY A 207 3.99 13.98 -5.79
N THR A 208 3.19 14.67 -6.61
CA THR A 208 2.90 16.10 -6.44
C THR A 208 1.65 16.37 -5.59
N ARG A 209 0.99 15.31 -5.09
CA ARG A 209 -0.20 15.44 -4.26
C ARG A 209 0.13 16.15 -2.94
N VAL A 210 -0.64 17.18 -2.62
CA VAL A 210 -0.57 17.89 -1.33
C VAL A 210 -1.46 17.18 -0.30
N GLY A 211 -0.99 17.10 0.95
CA GLY A 211 -1.81 16.60 2.07
C GLY A 211 -3.04 17.48 2.36
N GLY A 212 -4.04 16.90 3.00
CA GLY A 212 -5.24 17.60 3.47
C GLY A 212 -6.35 17.80 2.43
N LEU A 213 -6.16 17.34 1.20
CA LEU A 213 -7.17 17.48 0.14
C LEU A 213 -8.50 16.75 0.51
N PRO A 214 -9.68 17.33 0.18
CA PRO A 214 -10.99 16.86 0.66
C PRO A 214 -11.37 15.43 0.26
N ASP A 215 -10.79 14.88 -0.79
CA ASP A 215 -11.01 13.50 -1.22
C ASP A 215 -10.43 12.49 -0.22
N PHE A 216 -9.37 12.84 0.53
CA PHE A 216 -8.80 12.01 1.60
C PHE A 216 -9.17 12.51 3.00
N SER A 217 -9.09 13.83 3.25
CA SER A 217 -9.26 14.41 4.59
C SER A 217 -10.68 14.33 5.15
N GLN A 218 -11.66 14.08 4.28
CA GLN A 218 -13.06 13.88 4.66
C GLN A 218 -13.50 12.42 4.42
N THR A 219 -12.57 11.48 4.50
CA THR A 219 -12.88 10.04 4.58
C THR A 219 -12.94 9.60 6.03
N GLU A 220 -13.46 8.42 6.29
CA GLU A 220 -13.55 7.86 7.65
C GLU A 220 -12.21 7.32 8.18
N LEU A 221 -11.16 7.29 7.35
CA LEU A 221 -9.84 6.71 7.67
C LEU A 221 -9.00 7.69 8.52
N PRO A 222 -8.70 7.34 9.78
CA PRO A 222 -7.91 8.21 10.65
C PRO A 222 -6.51 8.50 10.08
N GLY A 223 -6.12 9.78 10.03
CA GLY A 223 -4.82 10.20 9.53
C GLY A 223 -4.72 10.33 8.01
N ALA A 224 -5.78 10.01 7.25
CA ALA A 224 -5.80 10.16 5.80
C ALA A 224 -5.55 11.60 5.34
N GLU A 225 -5.87 12.61 6.16
CA GLU A 225 -5.57 14.01 5.90
C GLU A 225 -4.07 14.31 5.82
N LYS A 226 -3.22 13.45 6.38
CA LYS A 226 -1.76 13.61 6.36
C LYS A 226 -1.10 13.03 5.12
N LEU A 227 -1.78 12.14 4.40
CA LEU A 227 -1.22 11.48 3.21
C LEU A 227 -0.92 12.49 2.11
N ASP A 228 0.35 12.53 1.69
CA ASP A 228 0.86 13.37 0.61
C ASP A 228 1.68 12.55 -0.39
N GLY A 229 2.09 13.17 -1.49
CA GLY A 229 2.83 12.50 -2.57
C GLY A 229 4.16 11.86 -2.16
N THR A 230 4.72 12.19 -1.00
CA THR A 230 5.96 11.56 -0.49
C THR A 230 5.73 10.13 0.00
N PHE A 231 4.49 9.74 0.26
CA PHE A 231 4.13 8.45 0.86
C PHE A 231 4.74 7.24 0.12
N PHE A 232 4.72 7.23 -1.21
CA PHE A 232 5.28 6.12 -2.00
C PHE A 232 6.81 6.04 -1.93
N LEU A 233 7.50 7.19 -1.86
CA LEU A 233 8.94 7.23 -1.65
C LEU A 233 9.31 6.69 -0.26
N ARG A 234 8.56 7.08 0.77
CA ARG A 234 8.75 6.59 2.14
C ARG A 234 8.59 5.06 2.22
N ALA A 235 7.55 4.51 1.59
CA ALA A 235 7.35 3.07 1.49
C ALA A 235 8.50 2.37 0.74
N ALA A 236 9.02 3.00 -0.31
CA ALA A 236 10.13 2.49 -1.11
C ALA A 236 11.45 2.46 -0.32
N GLN A 237 11.73 3.52 0.46
CA GLN A 237 12.89 3.61 1.35
C GLN A 237 12.86 2.55 2.45
N LEU A 238 11.72 2.36 3.12
CA LEU A 238 11.55 1.31 4.13
C LEU A 238 11.79 -0.09 3.55
N THR A 239 11.26 -0.34 2.35
CA THR A 239 11.48 -1.60 1.64
C THR A 239 12.95 -1.77 1.25
N ALA A 240 13.61 -0.73 0.72
CA ALA A 240 15.03 -0.76 0.37
C ALA A 240 15.92 -1.07 1.59
N LYS A 241 15.68 -0.35 2.70
CA LYS A 241 16.38 -0.52 4.00
C LYS A 241 16.23 -1.93 4.55
N HIS A 242 15.03 -2.52 4.47
CA HIS A 242 14.81 -3.91 4.87
C HIS A 242 15.78 -4.86 4.15
N PHE A 243 15.98 -4.66 2.85
CA PHE A 243 16.85 -5.48 2.01
C PHE A 243 18.35 -5.18 2.15
N GLU A 244 18.74 -4.04 2.72
CA GLU A 244 20.16 -3.76 3.03
C GLU A 244 20.72 -4.74 4.06
N LEU A 245 19.89 -5.22 4.98
CA LEU A 245 20.24 -6.24 5.99
C LEU A 245 20.65 -7.59 5.37
N TYR A 246 20.37 -7.78 4.09
CA TYR A 246 20.64 -9.00 3.33
C TYR A 246 21.67 -8.80 2.22
N ARG A 247 22.29 -7.61 2.12
CA ARG A 247 23.35 -7.34 1.14
C ARG A 247 24.49 -8.34 1.30
N GLY A 248 24.82 -9.06 0.22
CA GLY A 248 25.88 -10.07 0.19
C GLY A 248 25.51 -11.43 0.79
N LYS A 249 24.28 -11.63 1.29
CA LYS A 249 23.80 -12.94 1.72
C LYS A 249 23.33 -13.75 0.51
N VAL A 250 23.67 -15.03 0.47
CA VAL A 250 23.18 -15.96 -0.56
C VAL A 250 21.76 -16.38 -0.19
N TYR A 251 20.84 -16.24 -1.15
CA TYR A 251 19.46 -16.69 -0.97
C TYR A 251 19.41 -18.22 -0.82
N THR A 252 18.71 -18.67 0.22
CA THR A 252 18.36 -20.08 0.44
C THR A 252 16.88 -20.17 0.78
N ALA A 253 16.23 -21.29 0.46
CA ALA A 253 14.83 -21.51 0.82
C ALA A 253 14.56 -21.35 2.34
N ASP A 254 15.59 -21.57 3.16
CA ASP A 254 15.52 -21.50 4.63
C ASP A 254 15.70 -20.09 5.22
N LEU A 255 15.99 -19.07 4.39
CA LEU A 255 16.14 -17.66 4.80
C LEU A 255 15.31 -16.76 3.88
N PRO A 256 13.97 -16.76 4.04
CA PRO A 256 13.11 -15.88 3.25
C PRO A 256 13.50 -14.42 3.53
N LEU A 257 13.74 -13.67 2.45
CA LEU A 257 14.11 -12.25 2.52
C LEU A 257 12.91 -11.36 2.83
N TRP A 258 11.70 -11.88 2.60
CA TRP A 258 10.44 -11.23 2.95
C TRP A 258 9.89 -11.82 4.23
N ASP A 259 9.23 -10.99 5.01
CA ASP A 259 8.59 -11.44 6.22
C ASP A 259 7.32 -12.24 5.89
N ARG A 260 7.24 -13.42 6.50
CA ARG A 260 6.15 -14.39 6.33
C ARG A 260 5.42 -14.73 7.61
N GLY A 261 5.99 -14.34 8.76
CA GLY A 261 5.31 -14.42 10.05
C GLY A 261 4.13 -13.44 10.12
N ARG A 262 3.33 -13.60 11.17
CA ARG A 262 2.25 -12.66 11.50
C ARG A 262 2.80 -11.23 11.54
N LEU A 263 2.01 -10.27 11.05
CA LEU A 263 2.29 -8.87 11.35
C LEU A 263 2.27 -8.71 12.88
N PRO A 264 3.24 -8.01 13.48
CA PRO A 264 3.25 -7.90 14.93
C PRO A 264 1.95 -7.23 15.40
N GLU A 265 1.48 -7.51 16.62
CA GLU A 265 0.37 -6.78 17.24
C GLU A 265 0.92 -5.53 17.94
N ASP A 266 0.19 -4.41 17.93
CA ASP A 266 0.46 -3.32 18.87
C ASP A 266 -0.09 -3.75 20.23
N HIS A 267 0.78 -4.31 21.06
CA HIS A 267 0.50 -4.37 22.49
C HIS A 267 0.59 -2.92 23.00
N VAL A 268 -0.57 -2.25 23.08
CA VAL A 268 -0.75 -1.04 23.88
C VAL A 268 -0.57 -1.39 25.34
#